data_AF-A0A7Y5U7Z6-F1
#
_entry.id   AF-A0A7Y5U7Z6-F1
#
_cell.length_a   1.000
_cell.length_b   1.000
_cell.length_c   1.000
_cell.angle_alpha   90.00
_cell.angle_beta   90.00
_cell.angle_gamma   90.00
#
_symmetry.space_group_name_H-M   'P 1'
#
loop_
_entity.id
_entity.type
_entity.pdbx_description
1 polymer ?
#
loop_
_entity_poly.entity_id
_entity_poly.type
_entity_poly.pdbx_seq_one_letter_code
_entity_poly.pdbx_strand_id
1 'polypeptide(L)'
;MFEALERIFAGRSAWDIARDLLDIAIVAYLIYRLLLIVRGTRAMQMGVGLGVILLLYLASKSVGLITLQSMLQYVLSSIILIVVVVFQNDIRRALIRVGGQAWLGRGRRMEQSRVIDEVVAAVTELARHRIGAIIAFEQDANLLEFTKGEGTVIGAAVTRELLVALFYPESVNKLHDGAIIIRDLKIARAGVFFPMPEAKGLDASMGTRHRAALGITEETDAVVVVVSEERGTISFCFNGNIVPNLDGTALRQTLIGLLEQKPARKRGARIAATAAKVPPSVRDSTPPPPSATTSPIPATSTPIPIPRPVQASRLERARAQAARSAEPEIPHAKAVSSPMPRTTKPMPSASSGDKDADGQDQDQPPSSGRPSFVASSARPSIDEAAAESVRPRTEET
;
A
#
# COMPACT_ATOMS: atom_id res chain seq x y z
N MET A 1 -32.04 20.68 -34.32
CA MET A 1 -31.30 19.52 -33.77
C MET A 1 -32.11 18.23 -33.91
N PHE A 2 -33.39 18.20 -33.52
CA PHE A 2 -34.26 17.03 -33.69
C PHE A 2 -34.54 16.64 -35.15
N GLU A 3 -34.69 17.60 -36.07
CA GLU A 3 -34.85 17.31 -37.51
C GLU A 3 -33.58 16.74 -38.18
N ALA A 4 -32.39 17.12 -37.68
CA ALA A 4 -31.12 16.53 -38.11
C ALA A 4 -31.00 15.08 -37.61
N LEU A 5 -31.57 14.78 -36.45
CA LEU A 5 -31.67 13.44 -35.89
C LEU A 5 -32.62 12.59 -36.73
N GLU A 6 -33.82 13.08 -37.06
CA GLU A 6 -34.78 12.35 -37.90
C GLU A 6 -34.25 12.06 -39.31
N ARG A 7 -33.52 12.98 -39.94
CA ARG A 7 -32.89 12.71 -41.25
C ARG A 7 -31.78 11.65 -41.23
N ILE A 8 -31.11 11.45 -40.08
CA ILE A 8 -30.11 10.38 -39.92
C ILE A 8 -30.78 9.01 -39.70
N PHE A 9 -31.98 9.00 -39.10
CA PHE A 9 -32.74 7.79 -38.79
C PHE A 9 -33.79 7.40 -39.86
N ALA A 10 -34.20 8.31 -40.75
CA ALA A 10 -35.28 8.10 -41.72
C ALA A 10 -34.97 7.10 -42.88
N GLY A 11 -33.79 6.49 -42.91
CA GLY A 11 -33.41 5.51 -43.93
C GLY A 11 -32.67 4.28 -43.40
N ARG A 12 -32.53 4.12 -42.08
CA ARG A 12 -31.80 2.99 -41.48
C ARG A 12 -32.79 1.92 -41.02
N SER A 13 -32.47 0.66 -41.32
CA SER A 13 -33.29 -0.44 -40.83
C SER A 13 -33.27 -0.46 -39.30
N ALA A 14 -34.39 -0.84 -38.67
CA ALA A 14 -34.46 -0.98 -37.21
C ALA A 14 -33.36 -1.93 -36.66
N TRP A 15 -32.89 -2.86 -37.51
CA TRP A 15 -31.80 -3.77 -37.21
C TRP A 15 -30.43 -3.10 -37.15
N ASP A 16 -30.14 -2.16 -38.04
CA ASP A 16 -28.88 -1.39 -38.03
C ASP A 16 -28.81 -0.49 -36.79
N ILE A 17 -29.94 0.12 -36.42
CA ILE A 17 -30.05 0.94 -35.20
C ILE A 17 -29.82 0.07 -33.95
N ALA A 18 -30.41 -1.13 -33.91
CA ALA A 18 -30.20 -2.06 -32.80
C ALA A 18 -28.74 -2.52 -32.71
N ARG A 19 -28.07 -2.73 -33.84
CA ARG A 19 -26.65 -3.10 -33.90
C ARG A 19 -25.76 -1.95 -33.41
N ASP A 20 -25.99 -0.73 -33.87
CA ASP A 20 -25.26 0.47 -33.46
C ASP A 20 -25.45 0.72 -31.95
N LEU A 21 -26.68 0.57 -31.45
CA LEU A 21 -26.98 0.72 -30.02
C LEU A 21 -26.29 -0.35 -29.17
N LEU A 22 -26.28 -1.61 -29.64
CA LEU A 22 -25.59 -2.70 -28.97
C LEU A 22 -24.07 -2.48 -28.96
N ASP A 23 -23.50 -2.01 -30.07
CA ASP A 23 -22.07 -1.69 -30.17
C ASP A 23 -21.68 -0.57 -29.21
N ILE A 24 -22.42 0.55 -29.22
CA ILE A 24 -22.22 1.66 -28.27
C ILE A 24 -22.37 1.18 -26.83
N ALA A 25 -23.35 0.32 -26.52
CA ALA A 25 -23.53 -0.23 -25.18
C ALA A 25 -22.36 -1.12 -24.74
N ILE A 26 -21.83 -1.95 -25.63
CA ILE A 26 -20.66 -2.80 -25.36
C ILE A 26 -19.42 -1.94 -25.14
N VAL A 27 -19.16 -0.99 -26.03
CA VAL A 27 -18.02 -0.06 -25.93
C VAL A 27 -18.13 0.78 -24.65
N ALA A 28 -19.31 1.33 -24.35
CA ALA A 28 -19.55 2.09 -23.13
C ALA A 28 -19.32 1.24 -21.87
N TYR A 29 -19.80 0.00 -21.85
CA TYR A 29 -19.56 -0.92 -20.75
C TYR A 29 -18.06 -1.24 -20.59
N LEU A 30 -17.33 -1.47 -21.68
CA LEU A 30 -15.88 -1.70 -21.67
C LEU A 30 -15.12 -0.48 -21.15
N ILE A 31 -15.42 0.72 -21.66
CA ILE A 31 -14.81 1.97 -21.20
C ILE A 31 -15.11 2.18 -19.71
N TYR A 32 -16.36 2.03 -19.29
CA TYR A 32 -16.74 2.14 -17.88
C TYR A 32 -15.96 1.16 -17.00
N ARG A 33 -15.78 -0.09 -17.45
CA ARG A 33 -15.01 -1.09 -16.72
C ARG A 33 -13.53 -0.72 -16.65
N LEU A 34 -12.96 -0.20 -17.74
CA LEU A 34 -11.58 0.26 -17.78
C LEU A 34 -11.36 1.45 -16.83
N LEU A 35 -12.27 2.43 -16.82
CA LEU A 35 -12.23 3.58 -15.91
C LEU A 35 -12.30 3.16 -14.44
N LEU A 36 -13.11 2.15 -14.11
CA LEU A 36 -13.17 1.60 -12.75
C LEU A 36 -11.86 0.94 -12.30
N ILE A 37 -11.12 0.30 -13.22
CA ILE A 37 -9.82 -0.33 -12.91
C ILE A 37 -8.75 0.72 -12.64
N VAL A 38 -8.80 1.85 -13.35
CA VAL A 38 -7.81 2.93 -13.23
C VAL A 38 -8.12 3.86 -12.04
N ARG A 39 -9.34 3.83 -11.50
CA ARG A 39 -9.77 4.70 -10.38
C ARG A 39 -8.92 4.44 -9.13
N GLY A 40 -8.38 5.52 -8.55
CA GLY A 40 -7.54 5.46 -7.35
C GLY A 40 -6.07 5.13 -7.62
N THR A 41 -5.68 4.96 -8.88
CA THR A 41 -4.26 4.72 -9.23
C THR A 41 -3.59 6.01 -9.68
N ARG A 42 -2.25 6.05 -9.60
CA ARG A 42 -1.43 7.12 -10.20
C ARG A 42 -1.70 7.31 -11.69
N ALA A 43 -2.08 6.23 -12.39
CA ALA A 43 -2.51 6.28 -13.79
C ALA A 43 -3.71 7.21 -14.02
N MET A 44 -4.59 7.39 -13.02
CA MET A 44 -5.67 8.37 -13.10
C MET A 44 -5.14 9.80 -13.08
N GLN A 45 -4.22 10.14 -12.18
CA GLN A 45 -3.62 11.49 -12.14
C GLN A 45 -2.89 11.81 -13.46
N MET A 46 -2.17 10.82 -14.01
CA MET A 46 -1.50 10.94 -15.30
C MET A 46 -2.50 11.09 -16.46
N GLY A 47 -3.60 10.33 -16.44
CA GLY A 47 -4.69 10.46 -17.41
C GLY A 47 -5.38 11.82 -17.35
N VAL A 48 -5.60 12.38 -16.15
CA VAL A 48 -6.11 13.75 -15.96
C VAL A 48 -5.12 14.75 -16.56
N GLY A 49 -3.82 14.63 -16.28
CA GLY A 49 -2.80 15.51 -16.86
C GLY A 49 -2.79 15.48 -18.39
N LEU A 50 -2.90 14.29 -18.97
CA LEU A 50 -3.03 14.11 -20.42
C LEU A 50 -4.32 14.73 -20.98
N GLY A 51 -5.43 14.57 -20.25
CA GLY A 51 -6.72 15.16 -20.59
C GLY A 51 -6.69 16.70 -20.56
N VAL A 52 -5.96 17.30 -19.60
CA VAL A 52 -5.75 18.75 -19.54
C VAL A 52 -4.99 19.23 -20.78
N ILE A 53 -3.92 18.54 -21.19
CA ILE A 53 -3.18 18.88 -22.42
C ILE A 53 -4.09 18.81 -23.65
N LEU A 54 -4.93 17.78 -23.76
CA LEU A 54 -5.91 17.63 -24.84
C LEU A 54 -6.95 18.76 -24.83
N LEU A 55 -7.45 19.12 -23.64
CA LEU A 55 -8.41 20.22 -23.47
C LEU A 55 -7.79 21.56 -23.88
N LEU A 56 -6.55 21.83 -23.48
CA LEU A 56 -5.80 23.01 -23.92
C LEU A 56 -5.63 23.03 -25.45
N TYR A 57 -5.39 21.88 -26.09
CA TYR A 57 -5.30 21.81 -27.55
C TYR A 57 -6.63 22.16 -28.22
N LEU A 58 -7.75 21.61 -27.73
CA LEU A 58 -9.09 21.91 -28.25
C LEU A 58 -9.46 23.38 -28.03
N ALA A 59 -9.13 23.95 -26.86
CA ALA A 59 -9.32 25.36 -26.57
C ALA A 59 -8.47 26.25 -27.48
N SER A 60 -7.18 25.93 -27.64
CA SER A 60 -6.26 26.62 -28.53
C SER A 60 -6.76 26.61 -29.97
N LYS A 61 -7.29 25.47 -30.44
CA LYS A 61 -7.88 25.31 -31.76
C LYS A 61 -9.15 26.14 -31.93
N SER A 62 -9.99 26.22 -30.89
CA SER A 62 -11.26 26.97 -30.93
C SER A 62 -11.04 28.48 -30.91
N VAL A 63 -10.04 28.95 -30.15
CA VAL A 63 -9.67 30.38 -30.06
C VAL A 63 -8.77 30.82 -31.22
N GLY A 64 -8.16 29.89 -31.97
CA GLY A 64 -7.29 30.19 -33.10
C GLY A 64 -5.86 30.57 -32.71
N LEU A 65 -5.36 30.09 -31.56
CA LEU A 65 -3.99 30.31 -31.10
C LEU A 65 -3.00 29.43 -31.89
N ILE A 66 -2.54 29.91 -33.05
CA ILE A 66 -1.72 29.16 -34.01
C ILE A 66 -0.41 28.62 -33.39
N THR A 67 0.34 29.45 -32.67
CA THR A 67 1.62 29.06 -32.07
C THR A 67 1.43 27.98 -30.99
N LEU A 68 0.48 28.21 -30.08
CA LEU A 68 0.18 27.26 -29.00
C LEU A 68 -0.35 25.93 -29.55
N GLN A 69 -1.26 26.00 -30.54
CA GLN A 69 -1.77 24.81 -31.24
C GLN A 69 -0.62 24.02 -31.86
N SER A 70 0.31 24.69 -32.52
CA SER A 70 1.46 24.03 -33.18
C SER A 70 2.38 23.36 -32.16
N MET A 71 2.69 24.04 -31.05
CA MET A 71 3.45 23.44 -29.95
C MET A 71 2.75 22.23 -29.34
N LEU A 72 1.46 22.33 -29.03
CA LEU A 72 0.68 21.22 -28.47
C LEU A 72 0.54 20.07 -29.47
N GLN A 73 0.47 20.35 -30.78
CA GLN A 73 0.45 19.33 -31.82
C GLN A 73 1.74 18.52 -31.86
N TYR A 74 2.92 19.13 -31.68
CA TYR A 74 4.18 18.38 -31.57
C TYR A 74 4.22 17.47 -30.33
N VAL A 75 3.74 17.96 -29.19
CA VAL A 75 3.62 17.17 -27.96
C VAL A 75 2.65 16.01 -28.17
N LEU A 76 1.47 16.26 -28.74
CA LEU A 76 0.46 15.25 -29.05
C LEU A 76 0.92 14.26 -30.13
N SER A 77 1.77 14.67 -31.09
CA SER A 77 2.37 13.76 -32.05
C SER A 77 3.31 12.74 -31.38
N SER A 78 3.86 13.08 -30.21
CA SER A 78 4.71 12.20 -29.40
C SER A 78 3.93 11.48 -28.28
N ILE A 79 2.60 11.51 -28.30
CA ILE A 79 1.75 11.02 -27.21
C ILE A 79 1.96 9.53 -26.93
N ILE A 80 2.15 8.71 -27.98
CA ILE A 80 2.37 7.26 -27.83
C ILE A 80 3.68 7.02 -27.07
N LEU A 81 4.75 7.73 -27.41
CA LEU A 81 6.04 7.63 -26.73
C LEU A 81 5.91 8.07 -25.26
N ILE A 82 5.29 9.22 -25.00
CA ILE A 82 5.07 9.73 -23.64
C ILE A 82 4.29 8.71 -22.80
N VAL A 83 3.19 8.18 -23.34
CA VAL A 83 2.36 7.15 -22.69
C VAL A 83 3.21 5.91 -22.39
N VAL A 84 3.98 5.38 -23.33
CA VAL A 84 4.81 4.18 -23.10
C VAL A 84 5.87 4.43 -22.02
N VAL A 85 6.58 5.56 -22.05
CA VAL A 85 7.61 5.90 -21.05
C VAL A 85 7.00 6.07 -19.67
N VAL A 86 5.86 6.77 -19.59
CA VAL A 86 5.14 7.03 -18.34
C VAL A 86 4.59 5.72 -17.75
N PHE A 87 3.99 4.87 -18.57
CA PHE A 87 3.36 3.61 -18.16
C PHE A 87 4.29 2.39 -18.25
N GLN A 88 5.61 2.59 -18.43
CA GLN A 88 6.55 1.49 -18.63
C GLN A 88 6.48 0.42 -17.54
N ASN A 89 6.33 0.84 -16.28
CA ASN A 89 6.30 -0.04 -15.13
C ASN A 89 4.96 -0.79 -15.05
N ASP A 90 3.86 -0.13 -15.40
CA ASP A 90 2.52 -0.70 -15.36
C ASP A 90 2.31 -1.72 -16.48
N ILE A 91 2.80 -1.42 -17.69
CA ILE A 91 2.80 -2.37 -18.82
C ILE A 91 3.59 -3.62 -18.44
N ARG A 92 4.80 -3.45 -17.88
CA ARG A 92 5.62 -4.57 -17.39
C ARG A 92 4.87 -5.42 -16.38
N ARG A 93 4.29 -4.79 -15.34
CA ARG A 93 3.53 -5.48 -14.28
C ARG A 93 2.32 -6.24 -14.85
N ALA A 94 1.57 -5.62 -15.76
CA ALA A 94 0.41 -6.24 -16.39
C ALA A 94 0.80 -7.48 -17.21
N LEU A 95 1.89 -7.41 -17.99
CA LEU A 95 2.37 -8.54 -18.79
C LEU A 95 2.83 -9.72 -17.94
N ILE A 96 3.58 -9.45 -16.85
CA ILE A 96 4.00 -10.48 -15.90
C ILE A 96 2.78 -11.20 -15.30
N ARG A 97 1.75 -10.44 -14.94
CA ARG A 97 0.51 -11.00 -14.38
C ARG A 97 -0.23 -11.90 -15.36
N VAL A 98 -0.40 -11.45 -16.61
CA VAL A 98 -1.07 -12.23 -17.65
C VAL A 98 -0.28 -13.51 -17.98
N GLY A 99 1.05 -13.43 -18.00
CA GLY A 99 1.93 -14.58 -18.24
C GLY A 99 1.95 -15.59 -17.09
N GLY A 100 1.96 -15.14 -15.83
CA GLY A 100 2.07 -16.03 -14.66
C GLY A 100 0.75 -16.66 -14.20
N GLN A 101 -0.40 -15.99 -14.42
CA GLN A 101 -1.68 -16.41 -13.86
C GLN A 101 -2.42 -17.47 -14.69
N ALA A 102 -2.09 -17.61 -15.98
CA ALA A 102 -2.75 -18.56 -16.88
C ALA A 102 -2.33 -20.03 -16.66
N TRP A 103 -1.17 -20.28 -16.04
CA TRP A 103 -0.62 -21.65 -15.93
C TRP A 103 -0.43 -22.16 -14.48
N LEU A 104 -0.39 -21.28 -13.46
CA LEU A 104 -0.07 -21.64 -12.06
C LEU A 104 -1.20 -21.41 -11.02
N GLY A 105 -2.45 -21.24 -11.46
CA GLY A 105 -3.56 -20.81 -10.58
C GLY A 105 -3.84 -21.67 -9.34
N ARG A 106 -3.53 -22.98 -9.35
CA ARG A 106 -3.76 -23.88 -8.20
C ARG A 106 -2.60 -23.86 -7.20
N GLY A 107 -1.35 -23.82 -7.67
CA GLY A 107 -0.17 -23.74 -6.80
C GLY A 107 -0.13 -22.42 -6.03
N ARG A 108 -0.41 -21.30 -6.72
CA ARG A 108 -0.39 -19.97 -6.10
C ARG A 108 -1.44 -19.82 -5.00
N ARG A 109 -2.61 -20.44 -5.14
CA ARG A 109 -3.66 -20.39 -4.10
C ARG A 109 -3.26 -21.13 -2.83
N MET A 110 -2.66 -22.31 -2.97
CA MET A 110 -2.14 -23.06 -1.81
C MET A 110 -1.01 -22.29 -1.11
N GLU A 111 -0.08 -21.73 -1.88
CA GLU A 111 1.01 -20.92 -1.36
C GLU A 111 0.48 -19.66 -0.64
N GLN A 112 -0.53 -19.00 -1.21
CA GLN A 112 -1.19 -17.85 -0.59
C GLN A 112 -1.89 -18.21 0.72
N SER A 113 -2.60 -19.34 0.79
CA SER A 113 -3.18 -19.81 2.05
C SER A 113 -2.10 -20.05 3.10
N ARG A 114 -0.97 -20.65 2.73
CA ARG A 114 0.16 -20.86 3.67
C ARG A 114 0.70 -19.54 4.19
N VAL A 115 0.91 -18.55 3.32
CA VAL A 115 1.35 -17.21 3.75
C VAL A 115 0.36 -16.55 4.70
N ILE A 116 -0.95 -16.69 4.44
CA ILE A 116 -1.99 -16.18 5.35
C ILE A 116 -1.92 -16.90 6.70
N ASP A 117 -1.74 -18.21 6.71
CA ASP A 117 -1.62 -19.01 7.93
C ASP A 117 -0.40 -18.58 8.77
N GLU A 118 0.76 -18.37 8.14
CA GLU A 118 1.98 -17.87 8.79
C GLU A 118 1.80 -16.47 9.37
N VAL A 119 1.17 -15.56 8.61
CA VAL A 119 0.87 -14.21 9.09
C VAL A 119 -0.07 -14.27 10.27
N VAL A 120 -1.21 -14.98 10.18
CA VAL A 120 -2.18 -15.11 11.28
C VAL A 120 -1.51 -15.67 12.54
N ALA A 121 -0.65 -16.68 12.40
CA ALA A 121 0.09 -17.24 13.52
C ALA A 121 1.04 -16.21 14.17
N ALA A 122 1.79 -15.45 13.38
CA ALA A 122 2.67 -14.39 13.87
C ALA A 122 1.89 -13.26 14.56
N VAL A 123 0.83 -12.76 13.92
CA VAL A 123 0.03 -11.64 14.43
C VAL A 123 -0.64 -12.03 15.75
N THR A 124 -1.12 -13.28 15.85
CA THR A 124 -1.72 -13.81 17.08
C THR A 124 -0.69 -13.92 18.21
N GLU A 125 0.54 -14.32 17.91
CA GLU A 125 1.62 -14.35 18.90
C GLU A 125 2.01 -12.94 19.37
N LEU A 126 2.26 -12.02 18.44
CA LEU A 126 2.59 -10.62 18.74
C LEU A 126 1.50 -9.95 19.58
N ALA A 127 0.22 -10.22 19.27
CA ALA A 127 -0.93 -9.75 20.02
C ALA A 127 -0.92 -10.22 21.49
N ARG A 128 -0.63 -11.50 21.75
CA ARG A 128 -0.53 -12.04 23.12
C ARG A 128 0.56 -11.36 23.94
N HIS A 129 1.67 -11.01 23.29
CA HIS A 129 2.80 -10.30 23.91
C HIS A 129 2.65 -8.78 23.88
N ARG A 130 1.55 -8.24 23.34
CA ARG A 130 1.31 -6.80 23.12
C ARG A 130 2.44 -6.12 22.36
N ILE A 131 3.02 -6.81 21.39
CA ILE A 131 4.02 -6.26 20.49
C ILE A 131 3.29 -5.63 19.30
N GLY A 132 3.55 -4.34 19.06
CA GLY A 132 2.97 -3.61 17.93
C GLY A 132 3.47 -4.13 16.59
N ALA A 133 2.57 -4.31 15.63
CA ALA A 133 2.91 -4.80 14.30
C ALA A 133 2.06 -4.13 13.23
N ILE A 134 2.61 -4.00 12.02
CA ILE A 134 1.91 -3.47 10.85
C ILE A 134 2.41 -4.18 9.59
N ILE A 135 1.55 -5.02 9.00
CA ILE A 135 1.88 -5.87 7.86
C ILE A 135 0.95 -5.51 6.71
N ALA A 136 1.49 -5.08 5.59
CA ALA A 136 0.73 -4.73 4.39
C ALA A 136 0.92 -5.78 3.29
N PHE A 137 -0.19 -6.28 2.75
CA PHE A 137 -0.24 -7.08 1.55
C PHE A 137 -0.41 -6.15 0.34
N GLU A 138 0.60 -6.12 -0.51
CA GLU A 138 0.54 -5.40 -1.77
C GLU A 138 -0.45 -6.06 -2.73
N GLN A 139 -1.26 -5.25 -3.40
CA GLN A 139 -2.27 -5.70 -4.36
C GLN A 139 -1.95 -5.17 -5.77
N ASP A 140 -2.81 -4.33 -6.37
CA ASP A 140 -2.54 -3.77 -7.70
C ASP A 140 -1.63 -2.55 -7.64
N ALA A 141 -1.80 -1.69 -6.62
CA ALA A 141 -0.97 -0.52 -6.42
C ALA A 141 0.39 -0.89 -5.81
N ASN A 142 1.46 -0.37 -6.39
CA ASN A 142 2.81 -0.49 -5.83
C ASN A 142 2.92 0.42 -4.59
N LEU A 143 2.93 -0.19 -3.41
CA LEU A 143 2.93 0.52 -2.13
C LEU A 143 4.09 1.52 -2.00
N LEU A 144 5.26 1.20 -2.54
CA LEU A 144 6.46 2.04 -2.39
C LEU A 144 6.31 3.43 -3.01
N GLU A 145 5.46 3.58 -4.03
CA GLU A 145 5.21 4.88 -4.68
C GLU A 145 4.46 5.87 -3.74
N PHE A 146 3.82 5.36 -2.69
CA PHE A 146 3.04 6.14 -1.72
C PHE A 146 3.78 6.32 -0.39
N THR A 147 5.01 5.81 -0.28
CA THR A 147 5.80 5.86 0.95
C THR A 147 6.94 6.85 0.84
N LYS A 148 7.27 7.52 1.95
CA LYS A 148 8.35 8.52 2.00
C LYS A 148 9.75 7.91 2.12
N GLY A 149 9.85 6.61 2.37
CA GLY A 149 11.10 5.89 2.48
C GLY A 149 10.92 4.44 2.08
N GLU A 150 11.91 3.86 1.43
CA GLU A 150 11.76 2.53 0.86
C GLU A 150 11.88 1.41 1.91
N GLY A 151 12.49 1.67 3.08
CA GLY A 151 12.82 0.64 4.07
C GLY A 151 13.93 -0.32 3.61
N THR A 152 14.07 -1.46 4.29
CA THR A 152 15.13 -2.45 4.02
C THR A 152 14.59 -3.59 3.17
N VAL A 153 15.29 -3.94 2.08
CA VAL A 153 14.95 -5.09 1.23
C VAL A 153 15.28 -6.38 1.98
N ILE A 154 14.30 -7.29 2.07
CA ILE A 154 14.44 -8.57 2.76
C ILE A 154 14.46 -9.72 1.75
N GLY A 155 13.45 -9.79 0.86
CA GLY A 155 13.37 -10.82 -0.18
C GLY A 155 13.19 -12.26 0.33
N ALA A 156 12.67 -12.44 1.54
CA ALA A 156 12.56 -13.74 2.21
C ALA A 156 11.16 -14.36 2.09
N ALA A 157 11.06 -15.68 2.29
CA ALA A 157 9.79 -16.37 2.46
C ALA A 157 9.07 -15.87 3.73
N VAL A 158 7.73 -15.82 3.68
CA VAL A 158 6.94 -15.46 4.85
C VAL A 158 6.88 -16.65 5.80
N THR A 159 7.43 -16.48 7.00
CA THR A 159 7.37 -17.45 8.10
C THR A 159 7.02 -16.72 9.38
N ARG A 160 6.33 -17.39 10.29
CA ARG A 160 5.93 -16.85 11.58
C ARG A 160 7.13 -16.32 12.35
N GLU A 161 8.19 -17.11 12.45
CA GLU A 161 9.39 -16.80 13.24
C GLU A 161 10.08 -15.54 12.73
N LEU A 162 10.16 -15.38 11.41
CA LEU A 162 10.76 -14.19 10.79
C LEU A 162 9.90 -12.94 11.03
N LEU A 163 8.57 -13.04 10.89
CA LEU A 163 7.68 -11.92 11.16
C LEU A 163 7.77 -11.47 12.63
N VAL A 164 7.79 -12.43 13.56
CA VAL A 164 7.93 -12.14 14.99
C VAL A 164 9.28 -11.47 15.28
N ALA A 165 10.37 -11.99 14.70
CA ALA A 165 11.70 -11.42 14.87
C ALA A 165 11.79 -9.97 14.33
N LEU A 166 11.16 -9.69 13.18
CA LEU A 166 11.18 -8.35 12.58
C LEU A 166 10.45 -7.31 13.42
N PHE A 167 9.37 -7.70 14.12
CA PHE A 167 8.62 -6.80 15.01
C PHE A 167 9.10 -6.81 16.47
N TYR A 168 10.11 -7.60 16.82
CA TYR A 168 10.59 -7.66 18.18
C TYR A 168 11.15 -6.28 18.62
N PRO A 169 10.59 -5.66 19.68
CA PRO A 169 10.88 -4.29 20.06
C PRO A 169 12.18 -4.22 20.87
N GLU A 170 13.30 -4.24 20.16
CA GLU A 170 14.63 -4.07 20.73
C GLU A 170 15.23 -2.74 20.29
N SER A 171 15.99 -2.09 21.16
CA SER A 171 16.57 -0.75 20.90
C SER A 171 17.43 -0.69 19.62
N VAL A 172 18.06 -1.81 19.28
CA VAL A 172 18.94 -1.99 18.10
C VAL A 172 18.14 -2.33 16.83
N ASN A 173 17.01 -3.01 16.95
CA ASN A 173 16.21 -3.41 15.79
C ASN A 173 15.42 -2.19 15.29
N LYS A 174 15.82 -1.54 14.18
CA LYS A 174 15.02 -0.41 13.62
C LYS A 174 13.87 -0.85 12.72
N LEU A 175 13.73 -2.15 12.43
CA LEU A 175 12.72 -2.66 11.51
C LEU A 175 11.32 -2.73 12.16
N HIS A 176 11.23 -2.87 13.48
CA HIS A 176 9.95 -2.98 14.21
C HIS A 176 9.12 -1.68 14.26
N ASP A 177 9.76 -0.54 14.01
CA ASP A 177 9.12 0.78 14.01
C ASP A 177 8.36 1.08 12.71
N GLY A 178 8.54 0.27 11.67
CA GLY A 178 7.91 0.43 10.37
C GLY A 178 7.06 -0.76 9.94
N ALA A 179 6.41 -0.61 8.80
CA ALA A 179 5.61 -1.64 8.18
C ALA A 179 6.45 -2.68 7.44
N ILE A 180 5.95 -3.90 7.44
CA ILE A 180 6.42 -4.97 6.57
C ILE A 180 5.52 -5.04 5.34
N ILE A 181 6.12 -5.09 4.16
CA ILE A 181 5.40 -5.25 2.88
C ILE A 181 5.58 -6.68 2.39
N ILE A 182 4.46 -7.37 2.22
CA ILE A 182 4.38 -8.68 1.57
C ILE A 182 3.97 -8.45 0.11
N ARG A 183 4.82 -8.88 -0.83
CA ARG A 183 4.61 -8.80 -2.28
C ARG A 183 4.91 -10.16 -2.89
N ASP A 184 4.06 -10.61 -3.80
CA ASP A 184 4.22 -11.90 -4.49
C ASP A 184 4.50 -13.07 -3.52
N LEU A 185 3.76 -13.12 -2.40
CA LEU A 185 3.86 -14.16 -1.36
C LEU A 185 5.20 -14.20 -0.60
N LYS A 186 6.01 -13.14 -0.69
CA LYS A 186 7.30 -12.98 0.00
C LYS A 186 7.36 -11.67 0.77
N ILE A 187 8.21 -11.63 1.80
CA ILE A 187 8.54 -10.40 2.49
C ILE A 187 9.45 -9.58 1.58
N ALA A 188 8.90 -8.54 0.96
CA ALA A 188 9.66 -7.67 0.06
C ALA A 188 10.57 -6.74 0.87
N ARG A 189 9.96 -6.01 1.81
CA ARG A 189 10.62 -4.95 2.59
C ARG A 189 10.12 -4.91 4.02
N ALA A 190 10.96 -4.43 4.94
CA ALA A 190 10.64 -4.17 6.34
C ALA A 190 11.09 -2.77 6.74
N GLY A 191 10.49 -2.21 7.81
CA GLY A 191 10.81 -0.86 8.27
C GLY A 191 10.30 0.26 7.36
N VAL A 192 9.19 0.05 6.64
CA VAL A 192 8.62 1.05 5.72
C VAL A 192 7.67 2.00 6.46
N PHE A 193 7.83 3.31 6.28
CA PHE A 193 6.94 4.30 6.89
C PHE A 193 5.80 4.69 5.94
N PHE A 194 4.56 4.41 6.36
CA PHE A 194 3.37 4.78 5.62
C PHE A 194 2.94 6.24 5.86
N PRO A 195 2.24 6.85 4.89
CA PRO A 195 1.69 8.18 5.06
C PRO A 195 0.65 8.18 6.19
N MET A 196 0.60 9.28 6.94
CA MET A 196 -0.40 9.47 7.97
C MET A 196 -1.60 10.21 7.39
N PRO A 197 -2.84 9.72 7.59
CA PRO A 197 -4.04 10.36 7.10
C PRO A 197 -4.30 11.68 7.82
N GLU A 198 -4.99 12.59 7.12
CA GLU A 198 -5.42 13.86 7.68
C GLU A 198 -6.38 13.62 8.87
N ALA A 199 -6.27 14.44 9.91
CA ALA A 199 -6.91 14.17 11.22
C ALA A 199 -8.46 14.22 11.25
N LYS A 200 -9.14 14.40 10.11
CA LYS A 200 -10.60 14.57 10.08
C LYS A 200 -11.32 13.22 10.15
N GLY A 201 -12.01 12.98 11.26
CA GLY A 201 -12.88 11.80 11.43
C GLY A 201 -12.19 10.55 11.97
N LEU A 202 -10.92 10.64 12.38
CA LEU A 202 -10.21 9.55 13.04
C LEU A 202 -10.61 9.46 14.52
N ASP A 203 -10.85 8.24 15.00
CA ASP A 203 -11.03 8.01 16.43
C ASP A 203 -9.71 8.36 17.16
N ALA A 204 -9.81 9.21 18.18
CA ALA A 204 -8.68 9.64 19.00
C ALA A 204 -8.00 8.47 19.74
N SER A 205 -8.68 7.33 19.83
CA SER A 205 -8.13 6.10 20.42
C SER A 205 -7.12 5.35 19.52
N MET A 206 -6.95 5.76 18.26
CA MET A 206 -6.08 5.09 17.30
C MET A 206 -4.61 5.51 17.45
N GLY A 207 -3.75 4.54 17.76
CA GLY A 207 -2.29 4.72 17.75
C GLY A 207 -1.71 4.99 16.36
N THR A 208 -0.43 5.36 16.32
CA THR A 208 0.29 5.75 15.09
C THR A 208 0.26 4.67 14.01
N ARG A 209 0.44 3.40 14.38
CA ARG A 209 0.38 2.26 13.43
C ARG A 209 -1.01 2.09 12.80
N HIS A 210 -2.08 2.28 13.56
CA HIS A 210 -3.45 2.20 13.03
C HIS A 210 -3.72 3.33 12.03
N ARG A 211 -3.30 4.54 12.38
CA ARG A 211 -3.41 5.70 11.48
C ARG A 211 -2.60 5.47 10.20
N ALA A 212 -1.36 5.02 10.31
CA ALA A 212 -0.49 4.73 9.18
C ALA A 212 -1.09 3.65 8.26
N ALA A 213 -1.69 2.60 8.84
CA ALA A 213 -2.41 1.58 8.09
C ALA A 213 -3.64 2.16 7.37
N LEU A 214 -4.41 3.03 8.02
CA LEU A 214 -5.55 3.66 7.37
C LEU A 214 -5.11 4.54 6.19
N GLY A 215 -4.10 5.40 6.40
CA GLY A 215 -3.61 6.32 5.37
C GLY A 215 -3.11 5.61 4.11
N ILE A 216 -2.39 4.49 4.25
CA ILE A 216 -1.97 3.74 3.06
C ILE A 216 -3.16 3.07 2.35
N THR A 217 -4.17 2.62 3.09
CA THR A 217 -5.37 1.98 2.51
C THR A 217 -6.40 2.97 1.96
N GLU A 218 -6.26 4.27 2.24
CA GLU A 218 -7.06 5.33 1.60
C GLU A 218 -6.56 5.62 0.18
N GLU A 219 -5.24 5.62 0.00
CA GLU A 219 -4.58 5.91 -1.28
C GLU A 219 -4.38 4.67 -2.16
N THR A 220 -4.47 3.46 -1.59
CA THR A 220 -4.17 2.21 -2.30
C THR A 220 -5.19 1.11 -2.02
N ASP A 221 -5.19 0.08 -2.87
CA ASP A 221 -5.98 -1.13 -2.67
C ASP A 221 -5.30 -2.17 -1.76
N ALA A 222 -4.25 -1.76 -1.03
CA ALA A 222 -3.55 -2.63 -0.11
C ALA A 222 -4.44 -3.09 1.05
N VAL A 223 -4.08 -4.24 1.57
CA VAL A 223 -4.73 -4.86 2.71
C VAL A 223 -3.74 -4.88 3.87
N VAL A 224 -4.08 -4.26 5.00
CA VAL A 224 -3.14 -4.07 6.10
C VAL A 224 -3.65 -4.70 7.39
N VAL A 225 -2.81 -5.49 8.05
CA VAL A 225 -3.06 -6.07 9.36
C VAL A 225 -2.24 -5.31 10.40
N VAL A 226 -2.87 -4.91 11.51
CA VAL A 226 -2.26 -4.11 12.57
C VAL A 226 -2.46 -4.79 13.92
N VAL A 227 -1.44 -4.77 14.76
CA VAL A 227 -1.51 -5.16 16.18
C VAL A 227 -1.28 -3.93 17.05
N SER A 228 -2.18 -3.71 18.01
CA SER A 228 -2.02 -2.66 19.03
C SER A 228 -0.94 -3.05 20.05
N GLU A 229 0.07 -2.20 20.21
CA GLU A 229 1.05 -2.34 21.30
C GLU A 229 0.45 -2.07 22.69
N GLU A 230 -0.59 -1.23 22.76
CA GLU A 230 -1.25 -0.89 24.03
C GLU A 230 -2.22 -1.99 24.47
N ARG A 231 -3.06 -2.44 23.53
CA ARG A 231 -4.22 -3.30 23.81
C ARG A 231 -4.01 -4.77 23.42
N GLY A 232 -3.01 -5.08 22.61
CA GLY A 232 -2.82 -6.42 22.03
C GLY A 232 -3.95 -6.82 21.06
N THR A 233 -4.81 -5.89 20.65
CA THR A 233 -5.93 -6.18 19.74
C THR A 233 -5.44 -6.23 18.30
N ILE A 234 -5.95 -7.18 17.53
CA ILE A 234 -5.69 -7.28 16.09
C ILE A 234 -6.77 -6.51 15.34
N SER A 235 -6.34 -5.67 14.41
CA SER A 235 -7.18 -4.86 13.55
C SER A 235 -6.80 -5.09 12.10
N PHE A 236 -7.75 -4.85 11.21
CA PHE A 236 -7.60 -5.02 9.78
C PHE A 236 -8.05 -3.76 9.05
N CYS A 237 -7.26 -3.27 8.10
CA CYS A 237 -7.58 -2.08 7.31
C CYS A 237 -7.62 -2.40 5.82
N PHE A 238 -8.63 -1.87 5.14
CA PHE A 238 -8.79 -1.98 3.69
C PHE A 238 -9.64 -0.82 3.15
N ASN A 239 -9.25 -0.25 2.01
CA ASN A 239 -10.01 0.79 1.29
C ASN A 239 -10.52 1.92 2.23
N GLY A 240 -9.65 2.43 3.11
CA GLY A 240 -9.95 3.49 4.08
C GLY A 240 -10.91 3.09 5.22
N ASN A 241 -11.16 1.79 5.43
CA ASN A 241 -11.97 1.28 6.54
C ASN A 241 -11.10 0.46 7.49
N ILE A 242 -11.48 0.43 8.76
CA ILE A 242 -10.85 -0.40 9.80
C ILE A 242 -11.87 -1.34 10.44
N VAL A 243 -11.47 -2.59 10.62
CA VAL A 243 -12.21 -3.62 11.35
C VAL A 243 -11.38 -3.99 12.59
N PRO A 244 -11.73 -3.46 13.77
CA PRO A 244 -11.00 -3.73 15.00
C PRO A 244 -11.41 -5.07 15.64
N ASN A 245 -10.57 -5.54 16.56
CA ASN A 245 -10.86 -6.64 17.48
C ASN A 245 -11.19 -7.98 16.79
N LEU A 246 -10.34 -8.36 15.84
CA LEU A 246 -10.43 -9.66 15.17
C LEU A 246 -9.69 -10.73 15.99
N ASP A 247 -10.29 -11.93 16.08
CA ASP A 247 -9.58 -13.13 16.52
C ASP A 247 -8.80 -13.75 15.34
N GLY A 248 -7.88 -14.69 15.63
CA GLY A 248 -7.07 -15.33 14.59
C GLY A 248 -7.92 -16.02 13.52
N THR A 249 -9.04 -16.62 13.91
CA THR A 249 -9.95 -17.32 13.00
C THR A 249 -10.69 -16.35 12.06
N ALA A 250 -11.29 -15.28 12.59
CA ALA A 250 -11.96 -14.27 11.78
C ALA A 250 -10.96 -13.50 10.90
N LEU A 251 -9.76 -13.21 11.40
CA LEU A 251 -8.70 -12.60 10.59
C LEU A 251 -8.35 -13.49 9.39
N ARG A 252 -8.12 -14.78 9.62
CA ARG A 252 -7.83 -15.75 8.56
C ARG A 252 -8.95 -15.78 7.52
N GLN A 253 -10.20 -15.89 7.96
CA GLN A 253 -11.35 -15.95 7.06
C GLN A 253 -11.51 -14.66 6.25
N THR A 254 -11.24 -13.51 6.87
CA THR A 254 -11.30 -12.18 6.23
C THR A 254 -10.19 -12.04 5.19
N LEU A 255 -8.95 -12.43 5.52
CA LEU A 255 -7.82 -12.41 4.60
C LEU A 255 -8.03 -13.33 3.41
N ILE A 256 -8.50 -14.56 3.63
CA ILE A 256 -8.86 -15.49 2.56
C ILE A 256 -9.95 -14.89 1.68
N GLY A 257 -11.01 -14.34 2.29
CA GLY A 257 -12.10 -13.70 1.56
C GLY A 257 -11.64 -12.56 0.67
N LEU A 258 -10.75 -11.68 1.15
CA LEU A 258 -10.33 -10.50 0.40
C LEU A 258 -9.19 -10.79 -0.59
N LEU A 259 -8.22 -11.62 -0.21
CA LEU A 259 -7.07 -11.92 -1.06
C LEU A 259 -7.37 -13.05 -2.07
N GLU A 260 -8.27 -14.00 -1.79
CA GLU A 260 -8.64 -15.06 -2.74
C GLU A 260 -9.81 -14.70 -3.67
N GLN A 261 -10.73 -13.80 -3.29
CA GLN A 261 -11.91 -13.50 -4.12
C GLN A 261 -11.67 -12.50 -5.26
N LYS A 262 -10.40 -12.18 -5.57
CA LYS A 262 -10.06 -11.47 -6.81
C LYS A 262 -9.70 -12.44 -7.95
N PRO A 263 -10.60 -13.40 -8.27
CA PRO A 263 -10.95 -13.61 -9.67
C PRO A 263 -12.47 -13.49 -9.85
N ALA A 264 -12.88 -12.61 -10.77
CA ALA A 264 -14.24 -12.51 -11.30
C ALA A 264 -15.38 -12.29 -10.28
N ARG A 265 -15.69 -11.02 -9.99
CA ARG A 265 -17.06 -10.64 -9.65
C ARG A 265 -17.97 -10.88 -10.87
N LYS A 266 -18.37 -12.13 -11.08
CA LYS A 266 -19.51 -12.59 -11.89
C LYS A 266 -20.32 -13.59 -11.06
N ARG A 267 -21.37 -13.09 -10.41
CA ARG A 267 -22.73 -13.67 -10.40
C ARG A 267 -23.62 -12.85 -9.46
N GLY A 268 -24.18 -11.79 -10.01
CA GLY A 268 -25.30 -11.06 -9.43
C GLY A 268 -26.36 -10.87 -10.51
N ALA A 269 -26.97 -11.97 -10.96
CA ALA A 269 -28.26 -12.00 -11.66
C ALA A 269 -28.71 -13.47 -11.85
N ARG A 270 -28.72 -14.25 -10.76
CA ARG A 270 -29.41 -15.55 -10.73
C ARG A 270 -29.90 -15.89 -9.31
N ILE A 271 -30.48 -14.89 -8.65
CA ILE A 271 -31.37 -15.05 -7.49
C ILE A 271 -32.47 -13.98 -7.63
N ALA A 272 -33.29 -14.10 -8.67
CA ALA A 272 -34.50 -13.29 -8.84
C ALA A 272 -35.60 -14.08 -9.59
N ALA A 273 -35.50 -15.41 -9.63
CA ALA A 273 -36.43 -16.26 -10.40
C ALA A 273 -36.84 -17.55 -9.66
N THR A 274 -36.94 -17.49 -8.32
CA THR A 274 -37.53 -18.61 -7.54
C THR A 274 -38.53 -18.14 -6.46
N ALA A 275 -39.00 -16.89 -6.53
CA ALA A 275 -40.03 -16.40 -5.61
C ALA A 275 -41.18 -15.73 -6.38
N ALA A 276 -41.82 -16.49 -7.26
CA ALA A 276 -43.09 -16.11 -7.87
C ALA A 276 -43.85 -17.36 -8.31
N LYS A 277 -44.33 -18.13 -7.34
CA LYS A 277 -45.45 -19.07 -7.57
C LYS A 277 -46.21 -19.33 -6.27
N VAL A 278 -47.14 -18.43 -5.96
CA VAL A 278 -48.24 -18.70 -5.03
C VAL A 278 -49.48 -18.93 -5.88
N PRO A 279 -50.17 -20.08 -5.81
CA PRO A 279 -51.57 -20.18 -6.16
C PRO A 279 -52.46 -19.99 -4.92
N PRO A 280 -53.74 -19.60 -5.09
CA PRO A 280 -54.53 -19.03 -4.01
C PRO A 280 -55.47 -20.01 -3.30
N SER A 281 -55.86 -19.60 -2.09
CA SER A 281 -57.21 -19.70 -1.52
C SER A 281 -57.61 -20.92 -0.64
N VAL A 282 -58.08 -20.56 0.57
CA VAL A 282 -59.34 -20.99 1.23
C VAL A 282 -59.30 -22.27 2.08
N ARG A 283 -59.42 -22.14 3.42
CA ARG A 283 -60.66 -22.37 4.19
C ARG A 283 -60.53 -22.07 5.69
N ASP A 284 -61.67 -21.67 6.23
CA ASP A 284 -62.05 -21.31 7.60
C ASP A 284 -61.69 -22.31 8.71
N SER A 285 -61.43 -21.79 9.91
CA SER A 285 -62.21 -22.12 11.13
C SER A 285 -61.73 -21.31 12.36
N THR A 286 -62.59 -20.44 12.90
CA THR A 286 -62.67 -20.08 14.34
C THR A 286 -63.58 -21.10 15.06
N PRO A 287 -63.85 -21.11 16.40
CA PRO A 287 -63.33 -20.38 17.60
C PRO A 287 -63.02 -21.39 18.78
N PRO A 288 -62.93 -21.11 20.12
CA PRO A 288 -63.27 -19.89 20.92
C PRO A 288 -62.29 -19.47 22.07
N PRO A 289 -62.53 -18.30 22.72
CA PRO A 289 -62.02 -17.91 24.07
C PRO A 289 -63.04 -18.35 25.17
N PRO A 290 -62.93 -18.11 26.51
CA PRO A 290 -62.15 -17.07 27.23
C PRO A 290 -61.53 -17.50 28.59
N SER A 291 -60.80 -16.59 29.24
CA SER A 291 -60.93 -16.30 30.68
C SER A 291 -60.14 -15.05 31.04
N ALA A 292 -60.87 -14.03 31.48
CA ALA A 292 -60.36 -12.79 32.05
C ALA A 292 -60.40 -12.89 33.58
N THR A 293 -59.35 -12.36 34.23
CA THR A 293 -59.41 -11.89 35.63
C THR A 293 -58.69 -10.54 35.72
N THR A 294 -59.46 -9.48 35.48
CA THR A 294 -59.62 -8.21 36.23
C THR A 294 -59.03 -8.29 37.65
N SER A 295 -58.22 -7.40 38.26
CA SER A 295 -58.12 -5.92 38.34
C SER A 295 -57.01 -5.58 39.40
N PRO A 296 -56.73 -4.33 39.86
CA PRO A 296 -56.73 -2.99 39.24
C PRO A 296 -55.48 -2.09 39.61
N ILE A 297 -55.16 -1.08 38.76
CA ILE A 297 -54.88 0.38 38.99
C ILE A 297 -54.00 0.82 40.23
N PRO A 298 -53.10 1.86 40.20
CA PRO A 298 -53.16 3.10 39.39
C PRO A 298 -51.88 3.59 38.69
N ALA A 299 -52.13 4.48 37.73
CA ALA A 299 -51.19 5.41 37.14
C ALA A 299 -50.67 6.42 38.16
N THR A 300 -49.34 6.58 38.24
CA THR A 300 -48.70 7.81 38.69
C THR A 300 -47.58 8.16 37.72
N SER A 301 -47.75 9.33 37.13
CA SER A 301 -46.80 10.10 36.33
C SER A 301 -45.55 10.47 37.12
N THR A 302 -44.36 10.10 36.62
CA THR A 302 -43.14 10.88 36.86
C THR A 302 -42.18 10.73 35.67
N PRO A 303 -41.73 11.82 35.02
CA PRO A 303 -40.71 11.74 33.98
C PRO A 303 -39.35 11.39 34.61
N ILE A 304 -38.63 10.44 33.99
CA ILE A 304 -37.25 10.12 34.32
C ILE A 304 -36.36 11.33 33.98
N PRO A 305 -35.55 11.88 34.90
CA PRO A 305 -34.67 13.00 34.61
C PRO A 305 -33.49 12.56 33.75
N ILE A 306 -33.29 13.26 32.63
CA ILE A 306 -32.04 13.22 31.85
C ILE A 306 -30.92 13.82 32.72
N PRO A 307 -29.82 13.10 33.02
CA PRO A 307 -28.71 13.69 33.75
C PRO A 307 -27.99 14.72 32.87
N ARG A 308 -27.97 15.98 33.34
CA ARG A 308 -27.16 17.06 32.75
C ARG A 308 -25.67 16.78 32.94
N PRO A 309 -24.81 17.11 31.97
CA PRO A 309 -23.37 16.95 32.11
C PRO A 309 -22.84 17.88 33.21
N VAL A 310 -22.14 17.29 34.18
CA VAL A 310 -21.49 18.00 35.28
C VAL A 310 -20.30 18.78 34.75
N GLN A 311 -20.23 20.05 35.17
CA GLN A 311 -19.28 21.06 34.72
C GLN A 311 -17.81 20.63 34.92
N ALA A 312 -17.04 20.70 33.83
CA ALA A 312 -15.62 20.41 33.75
C ALA A 312 -14.71 21.50 34.36
N SER A 313 -15.07 22.11 35.49
CA SER A 313 -14.35 23.27 36.05
C SER A 313 -13.62 23.02 37.37
N ARG A 314 -13.73 21.81 37.95
CA ARG A 314 -12.98 21.41 39.17
C ARG A 314 -11.71 20.60 38.88
N LEU A 315 -11.67 19.83 37.79
CA LEU A 315 -10.51 18.98 37.47
C LEU A 315 -9.36 19.78 36.82
N GLU A 316 -9.67 20.85 36.08
CA GLU A 316 -8.67 21.79 35.54
C GLU A 316 -8.01 22.64 36.63
N ARG A 317 -8.77 23.05 37.66
CA ARG A 317 -8.20 23.79 38.81
C ARG A 317 -7.27 22.91 39.65
N ALA A 318 -7.57 21.63 39.81
CA ALA A 318 -6.70 20.67 40.49
C ALA A 318 -5.40 20.40 39.71
N ARG A 319 -5.45 20.32 38.37
CA ARG A 319 -4.25 20.16 37.52
C ARG A 319 -3.37 21.42 37.46
N ALA A 320 -3.97 22.61 37.42
CA ALA A 320 -3.22 23.87 37.44
C ALA A 320 -2.51 24.14 38.79
N GLN A 321 -3.03 23.59 39.88
CA GLN A 321 -2.45 23.74 41.22
C GLN A 321 -1.36 22.70 41.51
N ALA A 322 -1.45 21.49 40.93
CA ALA A 322 -0.39 20.48 40.99
C ALA A 322 0.84 20.82 40.11
N ALA A 323 0.67 21.61 39.04
CA ALA A 323 1.76 22.04 38.17
C ALA A 323 2.59 23.23 38.71
N ARG A 324 2.19 23.83 39.85
CA ARG A 324 2.90 24.96 40.49
C ARG A 324 3.73 24.55 41.73
N SER A 325 3.81 23.26 42.04
CA SER A 325 4.48 22.76 43.26
C SER A 325 5.58 21.73 42.99
N ALA A 326 6.06 21.64 41.74
CA ALA A 326 7.17 20.75 41.36
C ALA A 326 8.18 21.52 40.51
N GLU A 327 8.96 22.37 41.16
CA GLU A 327 10.15 23.01 40.59
C GLU A 327 11.36 22.42 41.32
N PRO A 328 12.26 21.68 40.65
CA PRO A 328 13.43 21.13 41.31
C PRO A 328 14.51 22.20 41.47
N GLU A 329 14.91 22.46 42.73
CA GLU A 329 16.07 23.27 43.08
C GLU A 329 17.37 22.70 42.47
N ILE A 330 18.08 23.52 41.72
CA ILE A 330 19.43 23.23 41.19
C ILE A 330 20.45 23.82 42.18
N PRO A 331 21.36 23.02 42.78
CA PRO A 331 22.39 23.57 43.66
C PRO A 331 23.51 24.25 42.86
N HIS A 332 23.79 25.51 43.21
CA HIS A 332 24.93 26.30 42.73
C HIS A 332 26.28 25.61 43.01
N ALA A 333 27.04 25.32 41.96
CA ALA A 333 28.47 24.97 42.05
C ALA A 333 29.34 26.12 41.52
N LYS A 334 30.29 26.53 42.36
CA LYS A 334 31.27 27.62 42.17
C LYS A 334 32.13 27.43 40.91
N ALA A 335 32.35 28.53 40.21
CA ALA A 335 33.34 28.68 39.15
C ALA A 335 34.77 28.57 39.71
N VAL A 336 35.55 27.62 39.18
CA VAL A 336 37.01 27.59 39.28
C VAL A 336 37.56 27.51 37.86
N SER A 337 38.29 28.57 37.51
CA SER A 337 39.08 28.73 36.29
C SER A 337 40.26 27.77 36.27
N SER A 338 40.53 27.12 35.15
CA SER A 338 41.86 26.59 34.81
C SER A 338 42.05 26.51 33.28
N PRO A 339 43.28 26.70 32.77
CA PRO A 339 43.55 27.31 31.47
C PRO A 339 43.99 26.32 30.38
N MET A 340 43.94 26.77 29.13
CA MET A 340 44.59 26.15 27.97
C MET A 340 46.10 25.91 28.19
N PRO A 341 46.70 24.86 27.61
CA PRO A 341 48.13 24.84 27.37
C PRO A 341 48.47 25.42 26.00
N ARG A 342 49.31 26.46 26.02
CA ARG A 342 50.12 26.93 24.89
C ARG A 342 51.43 26.13 24.81
N THR A 343 51.82 25.82 23.57
CA THR A 343 53.20 25.84 23.01
C THR A 343 54.30 24.96 23.62
N THR A 344 54.85 24.07 22.79
CA THR A 344 56.30 23.78 22.76
C THR A 344 56.87 24.13 21.38
N LYS A 345 58.04 24.78 21.40
CA LYS A 345 58.82 25.37 20.30
C LYS A 345 59.24 24.39 19.17
N PRO A 346 59.52 24.92 17.96
CA PRO A 346 60.20 24.23 16.85
C PRO A 346 61.70 24.61 16.72
N MET A 347 62.47 23.89 15.87
CA MET A 347 63.63 24.35 15.06
C MET A 347 64.30 23.16 14.30
N PRO A 348 65.11 23.35 13.22
CA PRO A 348 64.81 24.10 11.99
C PRO A 348 65.38 23.42 10.68
N SER A 349 65.24 24.13 9.55
CA SER A 349 65.95 24.01 8.25
C SER A 349 65.37 23.00 7.24
N ALA A 350 65.26 23.26 5.93
CA ALA A 350 65.72 24.34 5.07
C ALA A 350 64.89 24.41 3.76
N SER A 351 64.90 25.59 3.14
CA SER A 351 64.78 25.92 1.70
C SER A 351 63.55 25.45 0.90
N SER A 352 62.94 26.17 -0.03
CA SER A 352 62.90 27.57 -0.51
C SER A 352 62.25 27.46 -1.89
N GLY A 353 61.36 28.37 -2.27
CA GLY A 353 61.08 28.62 -3.68
C GLY A 353 59.61 28.62 -4.09
N ASP A 354 58.93 29.74 -3.81
CA ASP A 354 57.85 30.25 -4.65
C ASP A 354 58.27 30.30 -6.13
N LYS A 355 57.33 30.09 -7.05
CA LYS A 355 56.70 31.20 -7.79
C LYS A 355 55.76 30.70 -8.89
N ASP A 356 54.57 31.26 -8.85
CA ASP A 356 53.60 31.36 -9.94
C ASP A 356 54.22 32.03 -11.18
N ALA A 357 53.76 31.61 -12.36
CA ALA A 357 53.17 32.48 -13.40
C ALA A 357 53.22 31.79 -14.78
N ASP A 358 52.02 31.61 -15.34
CA ASP A 358 51.58 32.13 -16.64
C ASP A 358 52.44 31.92 -17.90
N GLY A 359 51.78 31.43 -18.96
CA GLY A 359 52.21 31.74 -20.33
C GLY A 359 52.23 30.59 -21.34
N GLN A 360 51.09 30.42 -22.00
CA GLN A 360 50.91 30.28 -23.47
C GLN A 360 51.53 29.13 -24.28
N ASP A 361 50.66 28.64 -25.18
CA ASP A 361 50.92 28.23 -26.57
C ASP A 361 51.73 26.95 -26.83
N GLN A 362 51.04 25.88 -27.25
CA GLN A 362 50.81 25.62 -28.69
C GLN A 362 50.11 24.27 -28.95
N ASP A 363 49.19 24.33 -29.90
CA ASP A 363 48.61 23.22 -30.66
C ASP A 363 49.69 22.37 -31.36
N GLN A 364 49.69 21.05 -31.18
CA GLN A 364 49.49 20.08 -32.27
C GLN A 364 49.55 18.61 -31.80
N PRO A 365 48.64 17.74 -32.30
CA PRO A 365 48.79 16.28 -32.34
C PRO A 365 49.31 15.87 -33.76
N PRO A 366 49.21 14.62 -34.27
CA PRO A 366 48.95 13.29 -33.68
C PRO A 366 49.93 12.19 -34.19
N SER A 367 49.77 10.98 -33.62
CA SER A 367 49.90 9.67 -34.28
C SER A 367 51.27 9.07 -34.63
N SER A 368 51.37 7.77 -34.30
CA SER A 368 51.93 6.66 -35.08
C SER A 368 53.10 5.90 -34.44
N GLY A 369 53.03 4.55 -34.55
CA GLY A 369 54.06 3.61 -34.11
C GLY A 369 53.62 2.77 -32.89
N ARG A 370 52.82 1.69 -32.99
CA ARG A 370 53.10 0.36 -33.59
C ARG A 370 54.24 -0.40 -32.86
N PRO A 371 54.34 -1.74 -32.99
CA PRO A 371 53.91 -2.73 -31.99
C PRO A 371 55.05 -3.64 -31.50
N SER A 372 54.80 -4.50 -30.51
CA SER A 372 55.55 -5.77 -30.39
C SER A 372 54.81 -6.83 -29.56
N PHE A 373 54.65 -7.99 -30.20
CA PHE A 373 54.33 -9.32 -29.68
C PHE A 373 55.17 -9.69 -28.45
N VAL A 374 54.65 -10.56 -27.56
CA VAL A 374 55.15 -11.93 -27.32
C VAL A 374 54.06 -12.78 -26.65
N ALA A 375 53.91 -14.01 -27.13
CA ALA A 375 53.01 -15.07 -26.67
C ALA A 375 53.66 -15.98 -25.60
N SER A 376 52.85 -16.62 -24.76
CA SER A 376 53.11 -17.94 -24.13
C SER A 376 51.82 -18.36 -23.39
N SER A 377 51.00 -19.31 -23.86
CA SER A 377 51.10 -20.78 -23.65
C SER A 377 51.46 -21.14 -22.20
N ALA A 378 50.84 -22.09 -21.49
CA ALA A 378 49.78 -23.05 -21.73
C ALA A 378 49.26 -23.54 -20.35
N ARG A 379 48.08 -24.17 -20.32
CA ARG A 379 47.61 -25.01 -19.19
C ARG A 379 48.54 -26.21 -18.98
N PRO A 380 48.43 -26.90 -17.83
CA PRO A 380 47.88 -28.25 -17.93
C PRO A 380 46.94 -28.64 -16.78
N SER A 381 46.28 -29.77 -17.00
CA SER A 381 45.27 -30.41 -16.16
C SER A 381 45.67 -31.85 -15.84
N ILE A 382 45.43 -32.25 -14.58
CA ILE A 382 44.98 -33.57 -14.08
C ILE A 382 46.03 -34.67 -13.74
N ASP A 383 45.61 -35.46 -12.73
CA ASP A 383 46.08 -36.74 -12.15
C ASP A 383 47.05 -36.62 -10.94
N GLU A 384 46.87 -37.28 -9.78
CA GLU A 384 46.00 -38.37 -9.32
C GLU A 384 46.12 -38.53 -7.77
N ALA A 385 45.19 -39.27 -7.15
CA ALA A 385 45.25 -39.94 -5.83
C ALA A 385 44.92 -39.15 -4.54
N ALA A 386 43.76 -39.46 -3.94
CA ALA A 386 43.69 -40.26 -2.71
C ALA A 386 42.22 -40.46 -2.29
N ALA A 387 41.78 -41.71 -2.30
CA ALA A 387 40.50 -42.17 -1.81
C ALA A 387 40.55 -42.39 -0.29
N GLU A 388 39.62 -41.80 0.46
CA GLU A 388 39.37 -42.14 1.86
C GLU A 388 37.89 -42.46 2.06
N SER A 389 37.66 -43.56 2.75
CA SER A 389 36.44 -44.33 2.90
C SER A 389 35.44 -43.76 3.90
N VAL A 390 34.14 -43.78 3.58
CA VAL A 390 33.06 -43.92 4.59
C VAL A 390 31.88 -44.71 3.99
N ARG A 391 31.63 -45.91 4.51
CA ARG A 391 30.38 -46.69 4.31
C ARG A 391 29.29 -46.19 5.25
N PRO A 392 28.00 -46.41 4.93
CA PRO A 392 27.02 -46.76 5.95
C PRO A 392 26.48 -48.19 5.75
N ARG A 393 26.42 -48.92 6.87
CA ARG A 393 25.71 -50.19 7.07
C ARG A 393 24.22 -50.01 6.79
N THR A 394 23.64 -50.92 6.03
CA THR A 394 22.22 -51.29 6.10
C THR A 394 22.17 -52.81 6.27
N GLU A 395 21.67 -53.25 7.41
CA GLU A 395 21.09 -54.59 7.65
C GLU A 395 20.57 -54.61 9.10
N GLU A 396 19.26 -54.50 9.25
CA GLU A 396 18.53 -55.25 10.29
C GLU A 396 17.11 -55.50 9.76
N THR A 397 16.89 -56.79 9.48
CA THR A 397 15.66 -57.62 9.48
C THR A 397 14.28 -56.98 9.41
#